data_AF-A0A943WRV8-F1
#
_entry.id   AF-A0A943WRV8-F1
#
_cell.length_a   1.000
_cell.length_b   1.000
_cell.length_c   1.000
_cell.angle_alpha   90.00
_cell.angle_beta   90.00
_cell.angle_gamma   90.00
#
_symmetry.space_group_name_H-M   'P 1'
#
loop_
_entity.id
_entity.type
_entity.pdbx_description
1 polymer ?
#
loop_
_entity_poly.entity_id
_entity_poly.type
_entity_poly.pdbx_seq_one_letter_code
_entity_poly.pdbx_strand_id
1 'polypeptide(L)'
;LGNAKDLITSGTAKVSEAIGCRDDIMLFLISKGMEPKRSFKIMEAVRKGRGLPEGAEDEMREHGVPDWYIGSCKKIAYLFPKAHAVAYVMMAFRIAWFKVHRPLAFYAAYFSIRAKAFDEAFMCRGMDVCQRKMREIVAKDKEASAVEQDMLTTLEVCYEFYLRGFTFDRMDLYKSEAINFSMDEERGTLRPPFVSVAGLGDTAAISLAEQVKGKRFISIEEVAAACPKVSKTHIDKLTEAGAFGDMPATSQMDLFSMLG
;
A
#
# COMPACT_ATOMS: atom_id res chain seq x y z
N LEU A 1 20.23 11.27 -5.44
CA LEU A 1 21.45 10.53 -5.83
C LEU A 1 22.62 11.52 -5.94
N GLY A 2 23.89 11.09 -5.83
CA GLY A 2 25.03 12.00 -5.96
C GLY A 2 25.55 12.67 -4.67
N ASN A 3 25.07 12.22 -3.49
CA ASN A 3 25.37 12.86 -2.20
C ASN A 3 25.72 11.83 -1.09
N ALA A 4 24.88 11.65 -0.07
CA ALA A 4 25.19 10.82 1.10
C ALA A 4 25.68 9.40 0.76
N LYS A 5 25.05 8.71 -0.21
CA LYS A 5 25.48 7.39 -0.69
C LYS A 5 26.95 7.39 -1.13
N ASP A 6 27.37 8.39 -1.89
CA ASP A 6 28.70 8.44 -2.49
C ASP A 6 29.75 8.83 -1.43
N LEU A 7 29.38 9.74 -0.51
CA LEU A 7 30.21 10.09 0.65
C LEU A 7 30.45 8.86 1.56
N ILE A 8 29.43 8.04 1.76
CA ILE A 8 29.52 6.83 2.57
C ILE A 8 30.35 5.75 1.86
N THR A 9 30.05 5.47 0.59
CA THR A 9 30.71 4.39 -0.16
C THR A 9 32.16 4.71 -0.53
N SER A 10 32.53 5.98 -0.67
CA SER A 10 33.93 6.41 -0.84
C SER A 10 34.74 6.40 0.47
N GLY A 11 34.11 6.21 1.62
CA GLY A 11 34.76 6.30 2.93
C GLY A 11 35.00 7.74 3.43
N THR A 12 34.50 8.76 2.71
CA THR A 12 34.63 10.18 3.08
C THR A 12 33.86 10.51 4.38
N ALA A 13 32.71 9.85 4.59
CA ALA A 13 31.90 10.01 5.81
C ALA A 13 31.30 8.67 6.23
N LYS A 14 31.06 8.47 7.54
CA LYS A 14 30.28 7.33 8.04
C LYS A 14 28.78 7.58 7.87
N VAL A 15 27.99 6.51 7.94
CA VAL A 15 26.51 6.60 7.92
C VAL A 15 25.98 7.53 9.02
N SER A 16 26.58 7.48 10.22
CA SER A 16 26.20 8.32 11.36
C SER A 16 26.61 9.79 11.23
N GLU A 17 27.48 10.12 10.29
CA GLU A 17 28.00 11.48 10.06
C GLU A 17 27.31 12.15 8.87
N ALA A 18 26.63 11.37 8.01
CA ALA A 18 25.89 11.88 6.88
C ALA A 18 24.65 12.68 7.33
N ILE A 19 24.34 13.75 6.60
CA ILE A 19 23.19 14.61 6.88
C ILE A 19 21.89 13.84 6.60
N GLY A 20 21.17 13.45 7.65
CA GLY A 20 19.93 12.68 7.56
C GLY A 20 18.67 13.52 7.79
N CYS A 21 18.75 14.55 8.63
CA CYS A 21 17.67 15.47 8.97
C CYS A 21 18.18 16.91 9.00
N ARG A 22 17.28 17.89 8.81
CA ARG A 22 17.69 19.31 8.84
C ARG A 22 18.32 19.69 10.18
N ASP A 23 17.79 19.13 11.27
CA ASP A 23 18.26 19.38 12.62
C ASP A 23 19.75 19.03 12.79
N ASP A 24 20.24 18.01 12.07
CA ASP A 24 21.66 17.62 12.08
C ASP A 24 22.55 18.77 11.58
N ILE A 25 22.07 19.56 10.61
CA ILE A 25 22.80 20.74 10.09
C ILE A 25 22.94 21.79 11.18
N MET A 26 21.83 22.19 11.81
CA MET A 26 21.87 23.22 12.84
C MET A 26 22.74 22.79 14.02
N LEU A 27 22.56 21.56 14.50
CA LEU A 27 23.29 21.05 15.66
C LEU A 27 24.78 20.87 15.38
N PHE A 28 25.15 20.40 14.18
CA PHE A 28 26.55 20.27 13.78
C PHE A 28 27.25 21.62 13.65
N LEU A 29 26.61 22.63 13.06
CA LEU A 29 27.20 23.96 12.96
C LEU A 29 27.38 24.63 14.33
N ILE A 30 26.41 24.46 15.23
CA ILE A 30 26.54 24.92 16.63
C ILE A 30 27.69 24.20 17.34
N SER A 31 27.86 22.89 17.14
CA SER A 31 28.97 22.15 17.76
C SER A 31 30.36 22.54 17.22
N LYS A 32 30.40 23.15 16.03
CA LYS A 32 31.58 23.79 15.45
C LYS A 32 31.81 25.23 15.92
N GLY A 33 30.96 25.75 16.81
CA GLY A 33 31.08 27.09 17.39
C GLY A 33 30.33 28.18 16.65
N MET A 34 29.53 27.86 15.61
CA MET A 34 28.74 28.87 14.90
C MET A 34 27.52 29.32 15.71
N GLU A 35 27.20 30.61 15.62
CA GLU A 35 26.05 31.22 16.31
C GLU A 35 24.72 30.51 15.99
N PRO A 36 23.89 30.16 17.01
CA PRO A 36 22.66 29.40 16.79
C PRO A 36 21.71 30.00 15.76
N LYS A 37 21.57 31.33 15.74
CA LYS A 37 20.71 32.03 14.75
C LYS A 37 21.24 31.91 13.33
N ARG A 38 22.57 31.88 13.15
CA ARG A 38 23.21 31.70 11.84
C ARG A 38 23.07 30.25 11.37
N SER A 39 23.37 29.29 12.25
CA SER A 39 23.18 27.85 12.02
C SER A 39 21.74 27.51 11.63
N PHE A 40 20.75 28.11 12.30
CA PHE A 40 19.33 27.97 11.96
C PHE A 40 19.00 28.48 10.54
N LYS A 41 19.52 29.66 10.16
CA LYS A 41 19.30 30.22 8.81
C LYS A 41 19.90 29.33 7.72
N ILE A 42 21.10 28.81 7.95
CA ILE A 42 21.78 27.88 7.02
C ILE A 42 20.95 26.61 6.87
N MET A 43 20.55 25.99 7.99
CA MET A 43 19.66 24.81 7.98
C MET A 43 18.37 25.05 7.18
N GLU A 44 17.66 26.16 7.43
CA GLU A 44 16.39 26.45 6.75
C GLU A 44 16.55 26.74 5.25
N ALA A 45 17.69 27.29 4.82
CA ALA A 45 18.01 27.47 3.41
C ALA A 45 18.28 26.12 2.74
N VAL A 46 19.17 25.31 3.33
CA VAL A 46 19.59 24.00 2.80
C VAL A 46 18.42 23.03 2.70
N ARG A 47 17.57 22.92 3.74
CA ARG A 47 16.42 21.99 3.71
C ARG A 47 15.39 22.31 2.65
N LYS A 48 15.40 23.54 2.10
CA LYS A 48 14.51 24.02 1.03
C LYS A 48 15.18 23.99 -0.34
N GLY A 49 16.40 23.45 -0.46
CA GLY A 49 17.14 23.43 -1.72
C GLY A 49 17.61 24.80 -2.19
N ARG A 50 17.73 25.78 -1.29
CA ARG A 50 18.18 27.13 -1.64
C ARG A 50 19.70 27.30 -1.61
N GLY A 51 20.44 26.21 -1.43
CA GLY A 51 21.88 26.24 -1.22
C GLY A 51 22.28 26.89 0.11
N LEU A 52 23.53 27.34 0.17
CA LEU A 52 24.08 28.06 1.32
C LEU A 52 23.82 29.57 1.16
N PRO A 53 23.42 30.29 2.22
CA PRO A 53 23.36 31.74 2.21
C PRO A 53 24.73 32.38 1.91
N GLU A 54 24.73 33.63 1.45
CA GLU A 54 25.96 34.40 1.23
C GLU A 54 26.85 34.45 2.49
N GLY A 55 28.16 34.29 2.30
CA GLY A 55 29.17 34.24 3.36
C GLY A 55 29.19 32.94 4.19
N ALA A 56 28.15 32.10 4.11
CA ALA A 56 28.03 30.93 4.99
C ALA A 56 29.13 29.89 4.73
N GLU A 57 29.61 29.78 3.49
CA GLU A 57 30.65 28.82 3.13
C GLU A 57 32.00 29.18 3.77
N ASP A 58 32.41 30.45 3.72
CA ASP A 58 33.66 30.89 4.33
C ASP A 58 33.58 30.83 5.85
N GLU A 59 32.46 31.26 6.45
CA GLU A 59 32.20 31.12 7.88
C GLU A 59 32.27 29.64 8.32
N MET A 60 31.68 28.73 7.54
CA MET A 60 31.74 27.29 7.81
C MET A 60 33.20 26.78 7.79
N ARG A 61 34.02 27.22 6.83
CA ARG A 61 35.45 26.85 6.77
C ARG A 61 36.24 27.41 7.95
N GLU A 62 36.00 28.66 8.33
CA GLU A 62 36.64 29.30 9.50
C GLU A 62 36.37 28.53 10.79
N HIS A 63 35.18 27.93 10.92
CA HIS A 63 34.78 27.09 12.05
C HIS A 63 35.18 25.61 11.88
N GLY A 64 36.00 25.27 10.89
CA GLY A 64 36.51 23.91 10.68
C GLY A 64 35.44 22.90 10.24
N VAL A 65 34.44 23.35 9.48
CA VAL A 65 33.49 22.47 8.79
C VAL A 65 34.16 21.90 7.53
N PRO A 66 34.19 20.56 7.34
CA PRO A 66 34.85 19.96 6.18
C PRO A 66 34.20 20.34 4.85
N ASP A 67 35.00 20.49 3.79
CA ASP A 67 34.51 20.85 2.44
C ASP A 67 33.48 19.87 1.88
N TRP A 68 33.60 18.57 2.20
CA TRP A 68 32.61 17.58 1.79
C TRP A 68 31.23 17.86 2.39
N TYR A 69 31.18 18.41 3.61
CA TYR A 69 29.93 18.75 4.30
C TYR A 69 29.29 19.99 3.67
N ILE A 70 30.10 21.01 3.36
CA ILE A 70 29.69 22.20 2.61
C ILE A 70 29.12 21.81 1.24
N GLY A 71 29.84 20.94 0.52
CA GLY A 71 29.41 20.39 -0.77
C GLY A 71 28.11 19.58 -0.66
N SER A 72 27.94 18.80 0.41
CA SER A 72 26.70 18.07 0.69
C SER A 72 25.51 19.02 0.90
N CYS A 73 25.67 20.07 1.71
CA CYS A 73 24.64 21.09 1.94
C CYS A 73 24.14 21.73 0.64
N LYS A 74 25.05 22.02 -0.31
CA LYS A 74 24.70 22.60 -1.62
C LYS A 74 23.89 21.66 -2.51
N LYS A 75 24.00 20.34 -2.32
CA LYS A 75 23.32 19.31 -3.14
C LYS A 75 21.94 18.92 -2.63
N ILE A 76 21.59 19.27 -1.39
CA ILE A 76 20.32 18.87 -0.78
C ILE A 76 19.19 19.71 -1.38
N ALA A 77 18.25 19.07 -2.07
CA ALA A 77 17.06 19.74 -2.63
C ALA A 77 15.91 19.85 -1.61
N TYR A 78 15.78 18.87 -0.72
CA TYR A 78 14.77 18.83 0.33
C TYR A 78 15.26 17.94 1.48
N LEU A 79 14.93 18.30 2.72
CA LEU A 79 15.31 17.51 3.90
C LEU A 79 14.24 17.58 5.00
N PHE A 80 13.94 16.43 5.60
CA PHE A 80 12.94 16.32 6.65
C PHE A 80 13.43 16.89 8.00
N PRO A 81 12.52 17.43 8.84
CA PRO A 81 12.77 17.57 10.26
C PRO A 81 12.83 16.21 10.96
N LYS A 82 13.72 16.09 11.96
CA LYS A 82 13.91 14.87 12.74
C LYS A 82 12.62 14.39 13.40
N ALA A 83 11.81 15.31 13.93
CA ALA A 83 10.51 14.98 14.52
C ALA A 83 9.56 14.28 13.53
N HIS A 84 9.56 14.68 12.25
CA HIS A 84 8.74 14.04 11.23
C HIS A 84 9.25 12.63 10.91
N ALA A 85 10.56 12.47 10.75
CA ALA A 85 11.17 11.16 10.55
C ALA A 85 10.86 10.22 11.71
N VAL A 86 11.00 10.67 12.96
CA VAL A 86 10.67 9.89 14.16
C VAL A 86 9.20 9.49 14.17
N ALA A 87 8.26 10.42 13.90
CA ALA A 87 6.84 10.11 13.89
C ALA A 87 6.49 9.02 12.85
N TYR A 88 7.03 9.11 11.64
CA TYR A 88 6.80 8.12 10.59
C TYR A 88 7.43 6.77 10.92
N VAL A 89 8.66 6.76 11.42
CA VAL A 89 9.37 5.54 11.82
C VAL A 89 8.67 4.86 12.99
N MET A 90 8.17 5.61 13.98
CA MET A 90 7.37 5.05 15.07
C MET A 90 6.12 4.35 14.56
N MET A 91 5.41 4.95 13.61
CA MET A 91 4.24 4.31 12.99
C MET A 91 4.63 3.07 12.17
N ALA A 92 5.75 3.12 11.44
CA ALA A 92 6.27 1.98 10.70
C ALA A 92 6.61 0.80 11.63
N PHE A 93 7.26 1.05 12.78
CA PHE A 93 7.53 0.00 13.77
C PHE A 93 6.26 -0.61 14.37
N ARG A 94 5.24 0.21 14.66
CA ARG A 94 3.94 -0.29 15.12
C ARG A 94 3.33 -1.23 14.09
N ILE A 95 3.32 -0.85 12.81
CA ILE A 95 2.79 -1.68 11.72
C ILE A 95 3.65 -2.95 11.52
N ALA A 96 4.97 -2.82 11.58
CA ALA A 96 5.91 -3.93 11.43
C ALA A 96 5.71 -5.00 12.52
N TRP A 97 5.38 -4.58 13.75
CA TRP A 97 5.03 -5.52 14.82
C TRP A 97 3.87 -6.43 14.41
N PHE A 98 2.80 -5.89 13.81
CA PHE A 98 1.69 -6.72 13.28
C PHE A 98 2.15 -7.59 12.12
N LYS A 99 2.95 -7.06 11.19
CA LYS A 99 3.48 -7.85 10.07
C LYS A 99 4.26 -9.08 10.54
N VAL A 100 4.97 -8.98 11.66
CA VAL A 100 5.74 -10.09 12.24
C VAL A 100 4.90 -11.00 13.12
N HIS A 101 4.15 -10.43 14.07
CA HIS A 101 3.52 -11.20 15.16
C HIS A 101 2.02 -11.47 14.97
N ARG A 102 1.33 -10.70 14.13
CA ARG A 102 -0.08 -10.89 13.75
C ARG A 102 -0.25 -10.73 12.23
N PRO A 103 0.45 -11.54 11.42
CA PRO A 103 0.56 -11.35 9.99
C PRO A 103 -0.80 -11.31 9.27
N LEU A 104 -1.74 -12.19 9.61
CA LEU A 104 -3.05 -12.21 8.98
C LEU A 104 -3.81 -10.88 9.15
N ALA A 105 -3.74 -10.27 10.35
CA ALA A 105 -4.32 -8.96 10.62
C ALA A 105 -3.60 -7.83 9.86
N PHE A 106 -2.27 -7.92 9.70
CA PHE A 106 -1.53 -6.99 8.85
C PHE A 106 -2.01 -7.07 7.40
N TYR A 107 -2.14 -8.27 6.84
CA TYR A 107 -2.56 -8.45 5.45
C TYR A 107 -4.02 -8.02 5.23
N ALA A 108 -4.94 -8.37 6.14
CA ALA A 108 -6.32 -7.91 6.07
C ALA A 108 -6.39 -6.36 6.03
N ALA A 109 -5.71 -5.69 6.96
CA ALA A 109 -5.67 -4.23 6.98
C ALA A 109 -4.98 -3.63 5.75
N TYR A 110 -3.88 -4.23 5.28
CA TYR A 110 -3.17 -3.76 4.10
C TYR A 110 -4.03 -3.85 2.84
N PHE A 111 -4.67 -5.01 2.59
CA PHE A 111 -5.51 -5.21 1.42
C PHE A 111 -6.81 -4.40 1.47
N SER A 112 -7.34 -4.09 2.67
CA SER A 112 -8.54 -3.25 2.80
C SER A 112 -8.27 -1.75 2.67
N ILE A 113 -7.11 -1.25 3.12
CA ILE A 113 -6.90 0.19 3.30
C ILE A 113 -5.86 0.75 2.31
N ARG A 114 -4.85 -0.05 1.95
CA ARG A 114 -3.66 0.43 1.20
C ARG A 114 -3.59 -0.08 -0.22
N ALA A 115 -4.14 -1.26 -0.51
CA ALA A 115 -4.08 -1.87 -1.84
C ALA A 115 -5.01 -1.15 -2.84
N LYS A 116 -4.48 -0.15 -3.54
CA LYS A 116 -5.26 0.70 -4.47
C LYS A 116 -5.72 -0.02 -5.74
N ALA A 117 -5.00 -1.04 -6.17
CA ALA A 117 -5.25 -1.79 -7.41
C ALA A 117 -5.34 -3.30 -7.12
N PHE A 118 -6.01 -3.66 -6.02
CA PHE A 118 -6.31 -5.05 -5.73
C PHE A 118 -7.32 -5.59 -6.75
N ASP A 119 -7.10 -6.82 -7.22
CA ASP A 119 -8.02 -7.50 -8.13
C ASP A 119 -8.13 -8.97 -7.73
N GLU A 120 -9.34 -9.38 -7.30
CA GLU A 120 -9.69 -10.75 -6.93
C GLU A 120 -9.19 -11.77 -7.98
N ALA A 121 -9.34 -11.46 -9.27
CA ALA A 121 -9.05 -12.40 -10.33
C ALA A 121 -7.57 -12.77 -10.42
N PHE A 122 -6.69 -11.86 -10.01
CA PHE A 122 -5.24 -12.06 -10.05
C PHE A 122 -4.62 -12.41 -8.69
N MET A 123 -5.26 -12.00 -7.59
CA MET A 123 -4.69 -12.09 -6.25
C MET A 123 -5.33 -13.17 -5.38
N CYS A 124 -6.59 -13.54 -5.60
CA CYS A 124 -7.29 -14.51 -4.75
C CYS A 124 -7.31 -15.93 -5.33
N ARG A 125 -6.93 -16.10 -6.60
CA ARG A 125 -7.02 -17.38 -7.34
C ARG A 125 -5.74 -18.22 -7.31
N GLY A 126 -4.90 -18.02 -6.29
CA GLY A 126 -3.70 -18.82 -6.04
C GLY A 126 -2.40 -18.15 -6.46
N MET A 127 -1.30 -18.64 -5.88
CA MET A 127 0.03 -18.06 -6.03
C MET A 127 0.51 -18.04 -7.49
N ASP A 128 0.21 -19.07 -8.28
CA ASP A 128 0.63 -19.15 -9.69
C ASP A 128 0.00 -18.06 -10.56
N VAL A 129 -1.27 -17.73 -10.29
CA VAL A 129 -1.98 -16.64 -10.98
C VAL A 129 -1.33 -15.30 -10.63
N CYS A 130 -1.08 -15.07 -9.34
CA CYS A 130 -0.40 -13.88 -8.83
C CYS A 130 0.99 -13.68 -9.50
N GLN A 131 1.84 -14.71 -9.47
CA GLN A 131 3.18 -14.65 -10.06
C GLN A 131 3.17 -14.46 -11.59
N ARG A 132 2.22 -15.07 -12.30
CA ARG A 132 2.06 -14.85 -13.73
C ARG A 132 1.71 -13.39 -14.01
N LYS A 133 0.76 -12.81 -13.27
CA LYS A 133 0.40 -11.40 -13.43
C LYS A 133 1.57 -10.45 -13.12
N MET A 134 2.36 -10.75 -12.09
CA MET A 134 3.60 -10.00 -11.80
C MET A 134 4.56 -10.02 -13.00
N ARG A 135 4.81 -11.20 -13.58
CA ARG A 135 5.70 -11.35 -14.75
C ARG A 135 5.18 -10.58 -15.96
N GLU A 136 3.88 -10.60 -16.22
CA GLU A 136 3.26 -9.82 -17.30
C GLU A 136 3.51 -8.32 -17.13
N ILE A 137 3.35 -7.77 -15.92
CA ILE A 137 3.55 -6.34 -15.67
C ILE A 137 5.04 -5.98 -15.77
N VAL A 138 5.92 -6.80 -15.17
CA VAL A 138 7.38 -6.57 -15.24
C VAL A 138 7.89 -6.63 -16.67
N ALA A 139 7.36 -7.53 -17.51
CA ALA A 139 7.75 -7.65 -18.91
C ALA A 139 7.43 -6.40 -19.76
N LYS A 140 6.50 -5.56 -19.32
CA LYS A 140 6.19 -4.29 -19.99
C LYS A 140 7.21 -3.19 -19.72
N ASP A 141 8.07 -3.33 -18.72
CA ASP A 141 9.07 -2.33 -18.31
C ASP A 141 8.46 -0.91 -18.26
N LYS A 142 8.88 -0.01 -19.16
CA LYS A 142 8.42 1.39 -19.22
C LYS A 142 7.00 1.56 -19.80
N GLU A 143 6.43 0.52 -20.41
CA GLU A 143 5.08 0.55 -20.99
C GLU A 143 3.98 0.19 -19.97
N ALA A 144 4.35 -0.27 -18.78
CA ALA A 144 3.38 -0.56 -17.72
C ALA A 144 2.69 0.74 -17.25
N SER A 145 1.36 0.71 -17.23
CA SER A 145 0.56 1.85 -16.78
C SER A 145 0.73 2.11 -15.27
N ALA A 146 0.37 3.31 -14.81
CA ALA A 146 0.44 3.65 -13.38
C ALA A 146 -0.39 2.69 -12.50
N VAL A 147 -1.57 2.27 -12.98
CA VAL A 147 -2.42 1.29 -12.28
C VAL A 147 -1.75 -0.08 -12.20
N GLU A 148 -1.03 -0.49 -13.25
CA GLU A 148 -0.27 -1.75 -13.24
C GLU A 148 0.92 -1.70 -12.29
N GLN A 149 1.60 -0.56 -12.16
CA GLN A 149 2.67 -0.38 -11.17
C GLN A 149 2.13 -0.44 -9.73
N ASP A 150 0.98 0.19 -9.47
CA ASP A 150 0.27 0.09 -8.19
C ASP A 150 -0.20 -1.36 -7.91
N MET A 151 -0.65 -2.08 -8.96
CA MET A 151 -1.03 -3.49 -8.88
C MET A 151 0.20 -4.36 -8.57
N LEU A 152 1.35 -4.12 -9.21
CA LEU A 152 2.59 -4.86 -8.98
C LEU A 152 3.02 -4.77 -7.51
N THR A 153 2.99 -3.57 -6.92
CA THR A 153 3.29 -3.37 -5.50
C THR A 153 2.34 -4.18 -4.60
N THR A 154 1.06 -4.28 -4.98
CA THR A 154 0.08 -5.08 -4.24
C THR A 154 0.31 -6.58 -4.43
N LEU A 155 0.66 -7.01 -5.65
CA LEU A 155 0.98 -8.40 -5.98
C LEU A 155 2.21 -8.90 -5.23
N GLU A 156 3.23 -8.07 -5.01
CA GLU A 156 4.40 -8.43 -4.19
C GLU A 156 4.00 -8.78 -2.75
N VAL A 157 3.08 -8.01 -2.15
CA VAL A 157 2.56 -8.30 -0.80
C VAL A 157 1.64 -9.52 -0.82
N CYS A 158 0.85 -9.73 -1.87
CA CYS A 158 0.04 -10.94 -2.07
C CYS A 158 0.92 -12.20 -2.23
N TYR A 159 2.04 -12.08 -2.94
CA TYR A 159 3.01 -13.16 -3.08
C TYR A 159 3.68 -13.50 -1.74
N GLU A 160 4.08 -12.48 -0.97
CA GLU A 160 4.57 -12.66 0.40
C GLU A 160 3.53 -13.35 1.29
N PHE A 161 2.25 -12.94 1.20
CA PHE A 161 1.13 -13.55 1.92
C PHE A 161 1.02 -15.06 1.63
N TYR A 162 1.09 -15.46 0.36
CA TYR A 162 1.11 -16.87 -0.04
C TYR A 162 2.36 -17.61 0.44
N LEU A 163 3.55 -17.01 0.33
CA LEU A 163 4.81 -17.61 0.79
C LEU A 163 4.83 -17.86 2.31
N ARG A 164 4.04 -17.11 3.07
CA ARG A 164 3.88 -17.28 4.52
C ARG A 164 2.81 -18.31 4.91
N GLY A 165 2.25 -19.02 3.93
CA GLY A 165 1.29 -20.10 4.14
C GLY A 165 -0.16 -19.67 4.27
N PHE A 166 -0.46 -18.39 4.07
CA PHE A 166 -1.85 -17.90 4.08
C PHE A 166 -2.48 -18.06 2.69
N THR A 167 -3.80 -18.18 2.65
CA THR A 167 -4.56 -18.30 1.40
C THR A 167 -5.82 -17.45 1.43
N PHE A 168 -6.45 -17.26 0.28
CA PHE A 168 -7.75 -16.58 0.22
C PHE A 168 -8.86 -17.62 0.17
N ASP A 169 -9.94 -17.36 0.90
CA ASP A 169 -11.19 -18.07 0.68
C ASP A 169 -11.85 -17.59 -0.61
N ARG A 170 -12.67 -18.45 -1.21
CA ARG A 170 -13.57 -18.00 -2.28
C ARG A 170 -14.51 -16.93 -1.76
N MET A 171 -14.90 -16.00 -2.64
CA MET A 171 -15.96 -15.06 -2.33
C MET A 171 -17.26 -15.83 -2.04
N ASP A 172 -18.09 -15.27 -1.16
CA ASP A 172 -19.36 -15.86 -0.72
C ASP A 172 -20.37 -14.73 -0.51
N LEU A 173 -21.53 -14.82 -1.15
CA LEU A 173 -22.58 -13.82 -1.14
C LEU A 173 -23.05 -13.43 0.27
N TYR A 174 -23.03 -14.37 1.20
CA TYR A 174 -23.58 -14.19 2.55
C TYR A 174 -22.50 -13.97 3.62
N LYS A 175 -21.22 -14.23 3.31
CA LYS A 175 -20.09 -14.10 4.26
C LYS A 175 -19.09 -13.00 3.89
N SER A 176 -19.06 -12.58 2.63
CA SER A 176 -18.11 -11.54 2.20
C SER A 176 -18.65 -10.17 2.60
N GLU A 177 -17.77 -9.34 3.12
CA GLU A 177 -18.09 -7.95 3.41
C GLU A 177 -18.09 -7.10 2.14
N ALA A 178 -18.66 -5.91 2.20
CA ALA A 178 -18.64 -4.98 1.07
C ALA A 178 -17.23 -4.49 0.73
N ILE A 179 -16.48 -4.05 1.75
CA ILE A 179 -15.25 -3.26 1.58
C ILE A 179 -14.01 -3.92 2.22
N ASN A 180 -14.19 -4.60 3.36
CA ASN A 180 -13.05 -5.07 4.16
C ASN A 180 -12.82 -6.57 4.00
N PHE A 181 -11.56 -7.01 4.02
CA PHE A 181 -11.25 -8.43 4.09
C PHE A 181 -11.63 -8.94 5.49
N SER A 182 -12.40 -10.04 5.54
CA SER A 182 -12.66 -10.74 6.79
C SER A 182 -11.61 -11.84 7.00
N MET A 183 -11.26 -12.07 8.26
CA MET A 183 -10.21 -13.01 8.65
C MET A 183 -10.81 -14.27 9.23
N ASP A 184 -10.23 -15.41 8.86
CA ASP A 184 -10.39 -16.68 9.55
C ASP A 184 -9.03 -17.05 10.14
N GLU A 185 -8.85 -16.76 11.44
CA GLU A 185 -7.57 -17.00 12.11
C GLU A 185 -7.25 -18.50 12.26
N GLU A 186 -8.27 -19.35 12.35
CA GLU A 186 -8.10 -20.80 12.48
C GLU A 186 -7.57 -21.41 11.19
N ARG A 187 -8.14 -21.02 10.05
CA ARG A 187 -7.72 -21.51 8.73
C ARG A 187 -6.57 -20.71 8.13
N GLY A 188 -6.19 -19.57 8.72
CA GLY A 188 -5.18 -18.68 8.17
C GLY A 188 -5.60 -18.09 6.83
N THR A 189 -6.89 -17.79 6.66
CA THR A 189 -7.44 -17.30 5.39
C THR A 189 -8.00 -15.89 5.48
N LEU A 190 -7.97 -15.21 4.34
CA LEU A 190 -8.70 -13.96 4.14
C LEU A 190 -9.81 -14.17 3.13
N ARG A 191 -11.01 -13.68 3.45
CA ARG A 191 -12.11 -13.66 2.49
C ARG A 191 -12.15 -12.31 1.78
N PRO A 192 -12.12 -12.30 0.43
CA PRO A 192 -12.17 -11.06 -0.32
C PRO A 192 -13.51 -10.35 -0.18
N PRO A 193 -13.53 -9.01 -0.02
CA PRO A 193 -14.75 -8.23 -0.06
C PRO A 193 -15.26 -8.05 -1.50
N PHE A 194 -16.52 -7.66 -1.67
CA PHE A 194 -17.08 -7.43 -3.02
C PHE A 194 -16.29 -6.37 -3.81
N VAL A 195 -15.81 -5.30 -3.16
CA VAL A 195 -15.02 -4.23 -3.82
C VAL A 195 -13.70 -4.71 -4.43
N SER A 196 -13.23 -5.91 -4.07
CA SER A 196 -12.04 -6.51 -4.69
C SER A 196 -12.27 -6.98 -6.14
N VAL A 197 -13.52 -7.06 -6.60
CA VAL A 197 -13.85 -7.34 -7.99
C VAL A 197 -13.57 -6.11 -8.85
N ALA A 198 -12.70 -6.23 -9.83
CA ALA A 198 -12.31 -5.12 -10.69
C ALA A 198 -13.51 -4.41 -11.34
N GLY A 199 -13.63 -3.12 -11.07
CA GLY A 199 -14.69 -2.24 -11.56
C GLY A 199 -15.93 -2.14 -10.66
N LEU A 200 -16.07 -3.01 -9.65
CA LEU A 200 -17.19 -2.95 -8.71
C LEU A 200 -16.90 -1.92 -7.62
N GLY A 201 -17.45 -0.71 -7.78
CA GLY A 201 -17.25 0.37 -6.81
C GLY A 201 -18.02 0.19 -5.49
N ASP A 202 -17.59 0.93 -4.46
CA ASP A 202 -18.11 0.89 -3.09
C ASP A 202 -19.63 0.92 -3.00
N THR A 203 -20.29 1.82 -3.74
CA THR A 203 -21.76 1.96 -3.71
C THR A 203 -22.47 0.68 -4.14
N ALA A 204 -21.96 -0.03 -5.14
CA ALA A 204 -22.55 -1.28 -5.61
C ALA A 204 -22.23 -2.43 -4.65
N ALA A 205 -20.99 -2.50 -4.16
CA ALA A 205 -20.56 -3.48 -3.16
C ALA A 205 -21.37 -3.38 -1.84
N ILE A 206 -21.56 -2.16 -1.33
CA ILE A 206 -22.37 -1.90 -0.13
C ILE A 206 -23.83 -2.27 -0.38
N SER A 207 -24.39 -1.86 -1.51
CA SER A 207 -25.77 -2.20 -1.87
C SER A 207 -25.98 -3.72 -1.94
N LEU A 208 -25.02 -4.48 -2.48
CA LEU A 208 -25.08 -5.94 -2.52
C LEU A 208 -25.09 -6.51 -1.11
N ALA A 209 -24.14 -6.11 -0.26
CA ALA A 209 -24.04 -6.56 1.12
C ALA A 209 -25.27 -6.20 1.99
N GLU A 210 -25.96 -5.10 1.70
CA GLU A 210 -27.19 -4.73 2.37
C GLU A 210 -28.38 -5.57 1.92
N GLN A 211 -28.52 -5.84 0.61
CA GLN A 211 -29.67 -6.58 0.07
C GLN A 211 -29.69 -8.05 0.48
N VAL A 212 -28.53 -8.64 0.74
CA VAL A 212 -28.41 -10.05 1.18
C VAL A 212 -28.71 -10.24 2.67
N LYS A 213 -28.70 -9.17 3.47
CA LYS A 213 -28.96 -9.28 4.92
C LYS A 213 -30.38 -9.76 5.18
N GLY A 214 -30.50 -10.90 5.87
CA GLY A 214 -31.79 -11.48 6.26
C GLY A 214 -32.60 -12.04 5.09
N LYS A 215 -32.03 -12.12 3.88
CA LYS A 215 -32.69 -12.69 2.70
C LYS A 215 -31.97 -13.95 2.24
N ARG A 216 -32.72 -14.88 1.67
CA ARG A 216 -32.18 -16.03 0.95
C ARG A 216 -32.66 -15.94 -0.48
N PHE A 217 -31.71 -15.86 -1.40
CA PHE A 217 -31.96 -15.91 -2.83
C PHE A 217 -31.92 -17.36 -3.31
N ILE A 218 -32.84 -17.72 -4.20
CA ILE A 218 -32.87 -19.06 -4.79
C ILE A 218 -32.17 -19.10 -6.16
N SER A 219 -31.89 -17.95 -6.78
CA SER A 219 -31.17 -17.86 -8.06
C SER A 219 -30.33 -16.58 -8.19
N ILE A 220 -29.35 -16.61 -9.10
CA ILE A 220 -28.50 -15.45 -9.43
C ILE A 220 -29.35 -14.32 -10.05
N GLU A 221 -30.38 -14.68 -10.82
CA GLU A 221 -31.37 -13.75 -11.37
C GLU A 221 -32.06 -12.92 -10.28
N GLU A 222 -32.47 -13.53 -9.17
CA GLU A 222 -33.08 -12.80 -8.06
C GLU A 222 -32.10 -11.85 -7.37
N VAL A 223 -30.83 -12.24 -7.24
CA VAL A 223 -29.79 -11.35 -6.70
C VAL A 223 -29.62 -10.13 -7.61
N ALA A 224 -29.52 -10.35 -8.92
CA ALA A 224 -29.38 -9.29 -9.90
C ALA A 224 -30.59 -8.33 -9.89
N ALA A 225 -31.81 -8.88 -9.76
CA ALA A 225 -33.03 -8.08 -9.64
C ALA A 225 -33.08 -7.25 -8.34
N ALA A 226 -32.63 -7.82 -7.22
CA ALA A 226 -32.56 -7.11 -5.94
C ALA A 226 -31.42 -6.09 -5.87
N CYS A 227 -30.38 -6.24 -6.69
CA CYS A 227 -29.17 -5.41 -6.68
C CYS A 227 -28.97 -4.68 -8.02
N PRO A 228 -29.88 -3.75 -8.43
CA PRO A 228 -29.84 -3.11 -9.75
C PRO A 228 -28.59 -2.25 -10.00
N LYS A 229 -27.83 -1.94 -8.93
CA LYS A 229 -26.55 -1.21 -9.02
C LYS A 229 -25.37 -2.12 -9.43
N VAL A 230 -25.55 -3.44 -9.39
CA VAL A 230 -24.55 -4.42 -9.81
C VAL A 230 -24.87 -4.78 -11.27
N SER A 231 -24.04 -4.31 -12.20
CA SER A 231 -24.27 -4.59 -13.62
C SER A 231 -24.10 -6.09 -13.93
N LYS A 232 -24.65 -6.53 -15.06
CA LYS A 232 -24.51 -7.92 -15.54
C LYS A 232 -23.05 -8.38 -15.57
N THR A 233 -22.14 -7.55 -16.08
CA THR A 233 -20.70 -7.85 -16.08
C THR A 233 -20.13 -8.09 -14.68
N HIS A 234 -20.61 -7.35 -13.67
CA HIS A 234 -20.17 -7.58 -12.29
C HIS A 234 -20.80 -8.83 -11.69
N ILE A 235 -22.04 -9.17 -12.04
CA ILE A 235 -22.65 -10.47 -11.68
C ILE A 235 -21.82 -11.62 -12.26
N ASP A 236 -21.41 -11.53 -13.52
CA ASP A 236 -20.56 -12.56 -14.15
C ASP A 236 -19.21 -12.69 -13.40
N LYS A 237 -18.54 -11.57 -13.10
CA LYS A 237 -17.29 -11.59 -12.32
C LYS A 237 -17.48 -12.12 -10.89
N LEU A 238 -18.56 -11.78 -10.21
CA LEU A 238 -18.90 -12.31 -8.89
C LEU A 238 -19.12 -13.82 -8.95
N THR A 239 -19.72 -14.32 -10.04
CA THR A 239 -19.89 -15.75 -10.30
C THR A 239 -18.54 -16.44 -10.44
N GLU A 240 -17.62 -15.87 -11.23
CA GLU A 240 -16.25 -16.40 -11.38
C GLU A 240 -15.47 -16.40 -10.07
N ALA A 241 -15.60 -15.35 -9.26
CA ALA A 241 -15.03 -15.25 -7.91
C ALA A 241 -15.62 -16.28 -6.93
N GLY A 242 -16.73 -16.93 -7.31
CA GLY A 242 -17.41 -17.97 -6.53
C GLY A 242 -18.48 -17.45 -5.58
N ALA A 243 -18.83 -16.16 -5.64
CA ALA A 243 -19.76 -15.53 -4.70
C ALA A 243 -21.09 -16.27 -4.57
N PHE A 244 -21.59 -16.84 -5.67
CA PHE A 244 -22.90 -17.49 -5.71
C PHE A 244 -22.86 -19.02 -5.44
N GLY A 245 -21.67 -19.62 -5.29
CA GLY A 245 -21.55 -21.07 -5.06
C GLY A 245 -22.30 -21.89 -6.13
N ASP A 246 -23.18 -22.79 -5.66
CA ASP A 246 -24.00 -23.67 -6.51
C ASP A 246 -25.39 -23.10 -6.84
N MET A 247 -25.62 -21.81 -6.58
CA MET A 247 -26.90 -21.15 -6.85
C MET A 247 -27.23 -21.22 -8.36
N PRO A 248 -28.44 -21.66 -8.76
CA PRO A 248 -28.83 -21.74 -10.15
C PRO A 248 -28.90 -20.34 -10.79
N ALA A 249 -28.67 -20.28 -12.11
CA ALA A 249 -28.68 -19.01 -12.83
C ALA A 249 -30.05 -18.31 -12.81
N THR A 250 -31.14 -19.08 -12.95
CA THR A 250 -32.52 -18.57 -13.00
C THR A 250 -33.42 -19.30 -12.01
N SER A 251 -34.50 -18.63 -11.59
CA SER A 251 -35.54 -19.26 -10.79
C SER A 251 -36.42 -20.10 -11.73
N GLN A 252 -36.20 -21.41 -11.82
CA GLN A 252 -37.19 -22.28 -12.44
C GLN A 252 -38.40 -22.37 -11.51
N MET A 253 -39.50 -21.68 -11.84
CA MET A 253 -40.80 -22.01 -11.29
C MET A 253 -41.23 -23.33 -11.94
N ASP A 254 -41.12 -24.44 -11.22
CA ASP A 254 -41.82 -25.65 -11.63
C ASP A 254 -43.32 -25.42 -11.37
N LEU A 255 -44.03 -25.01 -12.42
CA LEU A 255 -45.47 -24.79 -12.37
C LEU A 255 -46.23 -26.08 -11.96
N PHE A 256 -45.61 -27.25 -12.11
CA PHE A 256 -46.19 -28.53 -11.69
C PHE A 256 -46.03 -28.80 -10.18
N SER A 257 -45.06 -28.19 -9.49
CA SER A 257 -44.89 -28.38 -8.04
C SER A 257 -45.83 -27.50 -7.20
N MET A 258 -46.49 -26.51 -7.80
CA MET A 258 -47.49 -25.66 -7.14
C MET A 258 -48.93 -26.20 -7.27
N LEU A 259 -49.14 -27.24 -8.09
CA LEU A 259 -50.44 -27.87 -8.34
C LEU A 259 -50.56 -29.30 -7.75
N GLY A 260 -49.61 -29.70 -6.89
CA GLY A 260 -49.58 -31.01 -6.22
C GLY A 260 -49.88 -30.91 -4.73
#